data_AF-A0A842R9A0-F1
#
_entry.id   AF-A0A842R9A0-F1
#
_cell.length_a   1.000
_cell.length_b   1.000
_cell.length_c   1.000
_cell.angle_alpha   90.00
_cell.angle_beta   90.00
_cell.angle_gamma   90.00
#
_symmetry.space_group_name_H-M   'P 1'
#
loop_
_entity.id
_entity.type
_entity.pdbx_description
1 polymer ?
#
loop_
_entity_poly.entity_id
_entity_poly.type
_entity_poly.pdbx_seq_one_letter_code
_entity_poly.pdbx_strand_id
1 'polypeptide(L)'
;MALFFIIGIILTSLAWIGDVVSWAWLGNGFTLDIILFLVAIILTILLIIMWKNQDKTSQILFGKDASTVPQGESGKKKETIDEFEQTPSKKQSEKEPLASSSIPQKTIPQDGHAILFTCPACGAVIDAEAANCPSCGSERPVCIVCLSDLRKEEEIVITPCCRNYAHSKHLENWLEVKGYCPSCLKEINQKEVEAIRFEDE
;
A
#
# COMPACT_ATOMS: atom_id res chain seq x y z
N MET A 1 -11.63 27.37 10.36
CA MET A 1 -12.16 26.05 9.94
C MET A 1 -13.69 25.98 9.94
N ALA A 2 -14.40 26.39 11.00
CA ALA A 2 -15.87 26.35 11.05
C ALA A 2 -16.58 27.16 9.93
N LEU A 3 -16.03 28.34 9.55
CA LEU A 3 -16.57 29.17 8.47
C LEU A 3 -16.59 28.42 7.12
N PHE A 4 -15.54 27.66 6.82
CA PHE A 4 -15.43 26.90 5.55
C PHE A 4 -16.41 25.72 5.49
N PHE A 5 -16.73 25.13 6.64
CA PHE A 5 -17.71 24.04 6.73
C PHE A 5 -19.14 24.55 6.47
N ILE A 6 -19.48 25.72 7.03
CA ILE A 6 -20.77 26.37 6.81
C ILE A 6 -20.92 26.83 5.35
N ILE A 7 -19.87 27.43 4.78
CA ILE A 7 -19.85 27.81 3.36
C ILE A 7 -20.01 26.57 2.47
N GLY A 8 -19.35 25.45 2.80
CA GLY A 8 -19.50 24.18 2.09
C GLY A 8 -20.95 23.69 2.05
N ILE A 9 -21.65 23.70 3.19
CA ILE A 9 -23.05 23.25 3.31
C ILE A 9 -23.99 24.18 2.53
N ILE A 10 -23.76 25.50 2.57
CA ILE A 10 -24.57 26.47 1.83
C ILE A 10 -24.40 26.26 0.32
N LEU A 11 -23.16 26.07 -0.15
CA LEU A 11 -22.87 25.84 -1.56
C LEU A 11 -23.43 24.51 -2.06
N THR A 12 -23.35 23.43 -1.27
CA THR A 12 -23.99 22.16 -1.64
C THR A 12 -25.51 22.28 -1.67
N SER A 13 -26.11 23.05 -0.76
CA SER A 13 -27.58 23.24 -0.75
C SER A 13 -28.06 24.07 -1.95
N LEU A 14 -27.29 25.09 -2.34
CA LEU A 14 -27.61 25.92 -3.51
C LEU A 14 -27.46 25.15 -4.84
N ALA A 15 -26.54 24.18 -4.91
CA ALA A 15 -26.39 23.31 -6.08
C ALA A 15 -27.65 22.44 -6.32
N TRP A 16 -28.27 21.93 -5.26
CA TRP A 16 -29.51 21.14 -5.36
C TRP A 16 -30.73 21.98 -5.75
N ILE A 17 -30.78 23.26 -5.36
CA ILE A 17 -31.88 24.16 -5.72
C ILE A 17 -31.81 24.56 -7.21
N GLY A 18 -30.59 24.71 -7.76
CA GLY A 18 -30.38 24.97 -9.19
C GLY A 18 -30.87 23.82 -10.07
N ASP A 19 -30.67 22.58 -9.62
CA ASP A 19 -31.13 21.37 -10.32
C ASP A 19 -32.66 21.34 -10.43
N VAL A 20 -33.39 21.58 -9.35
CA VAL A 20 -34.88 21.50 -9.36
C VAL A 20 -35.52 22.57 -10.26
N VAL A 21 -34.91 23.75 -10.39
CA VAL A 21 -35.43 24.84 -11.24
C VAL A 21 -35.05 24.63 -12.72
N SER A 22 -33.92 23.98 -13.01
CA SER A 22 -33.49 23.63 -14.38
C SER A 22 -34.46 22.64 -15.06
N TRP A 23 -35.10 21.76 -14.29
CA TRP A 23 -36.03 20.76 -14.80
C TRP A 23 -37.39 21.32 -15.28
N ALA A 24 -37.74 22.56 -14.91
CA ALA A 24 -39.08 23.08 -15.16
C ALA A 24 -39.22 23.89 -16.46
N TRP A 25 -38.14 24.34 -17.12
CA TRP A 25 -38.30 25.40 -18.13
C TRP A 25 -37.61 25.27 -19.49
N LEU A 26 -36.67 24.36 -19.75
CA LEU A 26 -36.16 24.14 -21.11
C LEU A 26 -35.77 22.68 -21.35
N GLY A 27 -36.45 22.03 -22.30
CA GLY A 27 -36.22 20.63 -22.72
C GLY A 27 -34.86 20.31 -23.36
N ASN A 28 -33.85 21.18 -23.18
CA ASN A 28 -32.45 20.98 -23.57
C ASN A 28 -31.47 21.22 -22.40
N GLY A 29 -31.93 21.45 -21.16
CA GLY A 29 -31.06 21.78 -20.01
C GLY A 29 -30.08 20.67 -19.62
N PHE A 30 -30.49 19.41 -19.81
CA PHE A 30 -29.68 18.25 -19.40
C PHE A 30 -28.33 18.15 -20.12
N THR A 31 -28.27 18.55 -21.39
CA THR A 31 -27.00 18.52 -22.14
C THR A 31 -26.04 19.61 -21.67
N LEU A 32 -26.54 20.80 -21.33
CA LEU A 32 -25.68 21.89 -20.81
C LEU A 32 -25.16 21.58 -19.41
N ASP A 33 -25.99 21.03 -18.53
CA ASP A 33 -25.57 20.63 -17.18
C ASP A 33 -24.51 19.51 -17.23
N ILE A 34 -24.69 18.52 -18.12
CA ILE A 34 -23.66 17.49 -18.37
C ILE A 34 -22.37 18.11 -18.89
N ILE A 35 -22.45 19.02 -19.87
CA ILE A 35 -21.26 19.67 -20.44
C ILE A 35 -20.52 20.48 -19.36
N LEU A 36 -21.25 21.25 -18.54
CA LEU A 36 -20.66 22.02 -17.44
C LEU A 36 -20.03 21.12 -16.38
N PHE A 37 -20.67 19.99 -16.04
CA PHE A 37 -20.14 19.00 -15.11
C PHE A 37 -18.85 18.36 -15.64
N LEU A 38 -18.81 17.98 -16.92
CA LEU A 38 -17.61 17.44 -17.56
C LEU A 38 -16.46 18.47 -17.60
N VAL A 39 -16.76 19.74 -17.91
CA VAL A 39 -15.76 20.83 -17.88
C VAL A 39 -15.20 21.00 -16.47
N ALA A 40 -16.03 20.94 -15.42
CA ALA A 40 -15.59 21.03 -14.04
C ALA A 40 -14.67 19.84 -13.64
N ILE A 41 -15.02 18.61 -14.06
CA ILE A 41 -14.17 17.42 -13.84
C ILE A 41 -12.82 17.58 -14.55
N ILE A 42 -12.82 18.04 -15.80
CA ILE A 42 -11.57 18.22 -16.57
C ILE A 42 -10.68 19.26 -15.89
N LEU A 43 -11.23 20.40 -15.47
CA LEU A 43 -10.47 21.45 -14.78
C LEU A 43 -9.88 20.96 -13.45
N THR A 44 -10.63 20.19 -12.67
CA THR A 44 -10.12 19.63 -11.40
C THR A 44 -9.00 18.61 -11.63
N ILE A 45 -9.12 17.74 -12.64
CA ILE A 45 -8.04 16.81 -13.03
C ILE A 45 -6.79 17.57 -13.48
N LEU A 46 -6.94 18.63 -14.28
CA LEU A 46 -5.81 19.46 -14.72
C LEU A 46 -5.10 20.14 -13.53
N LEU A 47 -5.86 20.64 -12.55
CA LEU A 47 -5.27 21.22 -11.33
C LEU A 47 -4.49 20.17 -10.52
N ILE A 48 -5.02 18.95 -10.38
CA ILE A 48 -4.33 17.84 -9.69
C ILE A 48 -3.02 17.49 -10.42
N ILE A 49 -3.05 17.42 -11.76
CA ILE A 49 -1.85 17.15 -12.57
C ILE A 49 -0.82 18.27 -12.40
N MET A 50 -1.24 19.53 -12.43
CA MET A 50 -0.34 20.68 -12.24
C MET A 50 0.29 20.68 -10.85
N TRP A 51 -0.46 20.35 -9.80
CA TRP A 51 0.08 20.22 -8.44
C TRP A 51 1.08 19.08 -8.32
N LYS A 52 0.79 17.93 -8.94
CA LYS A 52 1.72 16.80 -8.97
C LYS A 52 2.99 17.08 -9.78
N ASN A 53 2.93 17.99 -10.74
CA ASN A 53 4.08 18.38 -11.57
C ASN A 53 4.94 19.48 -10.93
N GLN A 54 4.38 20.31 -10.03
CA GLN A 54 5.13 21.35 -9.30
C GLN A 54 6.25 20.76 -8.42
N ASP A 55 6.09 19.54 -7.92
CA ASP A 55 7.10 18.86 -7.10
C ASP A 55 8.39 18.52 -7.88
N LYS A 56 8.32 18.49 -9.22
CA LYS A 56 9.48 18.24 -10.09
C LYS A 56 10.27 19.50 -10.44
N THR A 57 9.61 20.66 -10.47
CA THR A 57 10.23 21.92 -10.91
C THR A 57 10.99 22.64 -9.78
N SER A 58 10.69 22.34 -8.52
CA SER A 58 11.37 22.94 -7.35
C SER A 58 12.83 22.49 -7.18
N GLN A 59 13.23 21.34 -7.74
CA GLN A 59 14.61 20.85 -7.66
C GLN A 59 15.58 21.52 -8.65
N ILE A 60 15.11 22.31 -9.62
CA ILE A 60 15.98 22.98 -10.61
C ILE A 60 16.32 24.43 -10.19
N LEU A 61 15.60 25.00 -9.21
CA LEU A 61 15.75 26.40 -8.79
C LEU A 61 16.48 26.60 -7.46
N PHE A 62 16.73 25.54 -6.69
CA PHE A 62 17.66 25.58 -5.56
C PHE A 62 19.02 25.06 -6.00
N GLY A 63 19.91 26.02 -6.28
CA GLY A 63 21.30 25.81 -6.66
C GLY A 63 21.98 24.79 -5.76
N LYS A 64 22.42 23.69 -6.38
CA LYS A 64 23.45 22.83 -5.83
C LYS A 64 24.79 23.46 -6.20
N ASP A 65 25.15 24.49 -5.46
CA ASP A 65 26.47 25.09 -5.53
C ASP A 65 27.52 24.09 -5.04
N ALA A 66 28.64 24.11 -5.73
CA ALA A 66 29.77 23.22 -5.62
C ALA A 66 30.42 23.19 -4.22
N SER A 67 30.90 22.01 -3.82
CA SER A 67 32.24 21.90 -3.24
C SER A 67 32.80 20.49 -3.31
N THR A 68 33.74 20.37 -4.24
CA THR A 68 34.93 19.53 -4.24
C THR A 68 35.64 19.43 -2.88
N VAL A 69 35.87 18.21 -2.38
CA VAL A 69 37.11 17.79 -1.69
C VAL A 69 37.33 16.28 -1.92
N PRO A 70 38.48 15.84 -2.48
CA PRO A 70 38.91 14.45 -2.45
C PRO A 70 40.02 14.19 -1.41
N GLN A 71 40.09 12.93 -0.96
CA GLN A 71 41.19 12.22 -0.27
C GLN A 71 41.45 12.44 1.24
N GLY A 72 41.77 11.32 1.92
CA GLY A 72 42.35 11.24 3.27
C GLY A 72 41.66 10.18 4.14
N GLU A 73 41.93 8.88 3.96
CA GLU A 73 42.91 8.09 4.74
C GLU A 73 42.43 7.55 6.10
N SER A 74 42.46 6.21 6.21
CA SER A 74 43.01 5.42 7.32
C SER A 74 42.55 5.73 8.76
N GLY A 75 41.76 4.82 9.34
CA GLY A 75 41.42 4.85 10.77
C GLY A 75 40.90 3.52 11.31
N LYS A 76 41.77 2.51 11.32
CA LYS A 76 41.65 1.24 12.08
C LYS A 76 41.32 1.52 13.56
N LYS A 77 40.19 1.02 14.08
CA LYS A 77 40.09 0.62 15.49
C LYS A 77 39.23 -0.62 15.69
N LYS A 78 39.94 -1.69 16.04
CA LYS A 78 39.51 -2.96 16.61
C LYS A 78 39.30 -2.73 18.11
N GLU A 79 38.18 -3.16 18.66
CA GLU A 79 37.93 -3.42 20.10
C GLU A 79 36.61 -4.23 20.10
N THR A 80 36.59 -5.57 20.06
CA THR A 80 36.78 -6.54 21.16
C THR A 80 36.28 -6.05 22.51
N ILE A 81 35.22 -6.68 23.02
CA ILE A 81 34.88 -7.04 24.41
C ILE A 81 33.52 -7.76 24.30
N ASP A 82 33.53 -9.10 24.32
CA ASP A 82 33.27 -9.97 25.49
C ASP A 82 31.76 -10.22 25.63
N GLU A 83 31.31 -11.43 25.29
CA GLU A 83 31.09 -12.48 26.29
C GLU A 83 29.92 -12.12 27.20
N PHE A 84 28.72 -12.59 26.83
CA PHE A 84 27.76 -12.95 27.87
C PHE A 84 26.93 -14.16 27.46
N GLU A 85 26.77 -15.00 28.47
CA GLU A 85 26.52 -16.43 28.40
C GLU A 85 25.12 -16.80 27.89
N GLN A 86 25.09 -17.99 27.30
CA GLN A 86 23.92 -18.82 27.19
C GLN A 86 23.29 -19.05 28.57
N THR A 87 21.96 -19.10 28.65
CA THR A 87 21.32 -20.22 29.35
C THR A 87 19.87 -20.41 28.90
N PRO A 88 19.42 -21.67 28.76
CA PRO A 88 18.09 -22.04 28.32
C PRO A 88 17.13 -22.14 29.50
N SER A 89 15.86 -21.79 29.30
CA SER A 89 14.82 -22.14 30.26
C SER A 89 13.56 -22.64 29.57
N LYS A 90 13.03 -23.68 30.20
CA LYS A 90 12.13 -24.73 29.71
C LYS A 90 10.93 -24.72 30.65
N LYS A 91 9.70 -24.74 30.14
CA LYS A 91 8.45 -25.22 30.79
C LYS A 91 7.28 -24.95 29.84
N GLN A 92 6.54 -25.94 29.29
CA GLN A 92 5.52 -26.82 29.91
C GLN A 92 4.49 -26.00 30.72
N SER A 93 3.16 -26.18 30.69
CA SER A 93 2.17 -27.10 30.10
C SER A 93 0.78 -26.60 30.62
N GLU A 94 -0.33 -27.19 30.14
CA GLU A 94 -1.78 -27.04 30.53
C GLU A 94 -2.61 -26.15 29.59
N LYS A 95 -3.53 -26.64 28.72
CA LYS A 95 -4.81 -27.41 28.91
C LYS A 95 -5.70 -26.73 29.96
N GLU A 96 -6.98 -26.37 29.81
CA GLU A 96 -8.16 -26.61 28.95
C GLU A 96 -9.21 -25.54 29.41
N PRO A 97 -10.54 -25.60 29.15
CA PRO A 97 -11.29 -25.65 27.91
C PRO A 97 -12.39 -24.54 27.79
N LEU A 98 -12.98 -24.44 26.60
CA LEU A 98 -14.34 -23.97 26.26
C LEU A 98 -14.98 -22.79 27.03
N ALA A 99 -15.18 -21.67 26.32
CA ALA A 99 -16.38 -20.84 26.49
C ALA A 99 -16.81 -20.24 25.15
N SER A 100 -18.00 -20.67 24.74
CA SER A 100 -18.82 -20.19 23.64
C SER A 100 -19.07 -18.69 23.69
N SER A 101 -18.88 -17.99 22.58
CA SER A 101 -19.60 -16.73 22.33
C SER A 101 -19.83 -16.55 20.83
N SER A 102 -21.06 -16.85 20.43
CA SER A 102 -21.82 -16.29 19.31
C SER A 102 -21.03 -15.54 18.22
N ILE A 103 -20.78 -16.26 17.12
CA ILE A 103 -20.43 -15.68 15.82
C ILE A 103 -21.71 -15.04 15.24
N PRO A 104 -21.77 -13.73 15.02
CA PRO A 104 -22.83 -13.14 14.20
C PRO A 104 -22.65 -13.65 12.77
N GLN A 105 -23.68 -14.33 12.26
CA GLN A 105 -23.79 -14.75 10.87
C GLN A 105 -23.71 -13.51 9.97
N LYS A 106 -22.50 -13.21 9.51
CA LYS A 106 -22.26 -12.15 8.53
C LYS A 106 -22.69 -12.69 7.18
N THR A 107 -23.74 -12.07 6.66
CA THR A 107 -24.33 -12.23 5.34
C THR A 107 -23.30 -12.45 4.24
N ILE A 108 -23.48 -13.57 3.55
CA ILE A 108 -22.80 -13.98 2.31
C ILE A 108 -23.15 -12.96 1.20
N PRO A 109 -22.18 -12.22 0.64
CA PRO A 109 -22.36 -11.52 -0.64
C PRO A 109 -22.41 -12.57 -1.77
N GLN A 110 -23.49 -12.55 -2.53
CA GLN A 110 -23.82 -13.51 -3.59
C GLN A 110 -23.22 -13.04 -4.91
N ASP A 111 -21.89 -13.04 -4.99
CA ASP A 111 -21.12 -12.49 -6.12
C ASP A 111 -19.80 -13.26 -6.35
N GLY A 112 -19.82 -14.58 -6.15
CA GLY A 112 -19.31 -15.54 -7.14
C GLY A 112 -17.82 -15.64 -7.53
N HIS A 113 -16.85 -15.09 -6.78
CA HIS A 113 -15.45 -15.53 -6.89
C HIS A 113 -14.81 -15.54 -5.50
N ALA A 114 -14.86 -16.68 -4.82
CA ALA A 114 -14.03 -16.90 -3.64
C ALA A 114 -12.56 -16.92 -4.10
N ILE A 115 -11.84 -15.83 -3.88
CA ILE A 115 -10.41 -15.74 -4.22
C ILE A 115 -9.68 -16.61 -3.20
N LEU A 116 -9.34 -17.82 -3.60
CA LEU A 116 -8.59 -18.76 -2.79
C LEU A 116 -7.10 -18.36 -2.83
N PHE A 117 -6.52 -18.09 -1.66
CA PHE A 117 -5.11 -17.70 -1.54
C PHE A 117 -4.29 -18.86 -0.95
N THR A 118 -3.13 -19.15 -1.50
CA THR A 118 -2.26 -20.22 -0.97
C THR A 118 -1.28 -19.66 0.06
N CYS A 119 -1.31 -20.22 1.27
CA CYS A 119 -0.39 -19.87 2.34
C CYS A 119 1.07 -20.05 1.89
N PRO A 120 1.91 -18.99 1.89
CA PRO A 120 3.32 -19.15 1.53
C PRO A 120 4.12 -19.98 2.54
N ALA A 121 3.66 -20.07 3.79
CA ALA A 121 4.37 -20.76 4.86
C ALA A 121 4.15 -22.28 4.85
N CYS A 122 2.93 -22.74 4.55
CA CYS A 122 2.58 -24.16 4.61
C CYS A 122 1.90 -24.73 3.36
N GLY A 123 1.56 -23.90 2.36
CA GLY A 123 0.87 -24.32 1.14
C GLY A 123 -0.63 -24.57 1.31
N ALA A 124 -1.21 -24.37 2.50
CA ALA A 124 -2.65 -24.52 2.68
C ALA A 124 -3.42 -23.44 1.93
N VAL A 125 -4.55 -23.81 1.33
CA VAL A 125 -5.49 -22.85 0.74
C VAL A 125 -6.24 -22.14 1.87
N ILE A 126 -6.20 -20.81 1.83
CA ILE A 126 -6.79 -19.89 2.79
C ILE A 126 -7.89 -19.10 2.09
N ASP A 127 -8.99 -18.88 2.80
CA ASP A 127 -10.05 -17.94 2.43
C ASP A 127 -9.53 -16.49 2.39
N ALA A 128 -10.01 -15.67 1.44
CA ALA A 128 -9.56 -14.29 1.26
C ALA A 128 -9.77 -13.42 2.51
N GLU A 129 -10.78 -13.73 3.33
CA GLU A 129 -11.12 -12.96 4.52
C GLU A 129 -10.35 -13.40 5.77
N ALA A 130 -9.61 -14.51 5.73
CA ALA A 130 -8.88 -14.99 6.89
C ALA A 130 -7.57 -14.19 7.08
N ALA A 131 -7.44 -13.54 8.24
CA ALA A 131 -6.23 -12.79 8.61
C ALA A 131 -4.99 -13.69 8.83
N ASN A 132 -5.22 -14.92 9.28
CA ASN A 132 -4.18 -15.89 9.62
C ASN A 132 -4.50 -17.22 8.94
N CYS A 133 -3.46 -17.96 8.57
CA CYS A 133 -3.62 -19.31 8.05
C CYS A 133 -4.22 -20.24 9.11
N PRO A 134 -5.36 -20.90 8.86
CA PRO A 134 -5.96 -21.82 9.83
C PRO A 134 -5.13 -23.10 10.00
N SER A 135 -4.25 -23.43 9.06
CA SER A 135 -3.43 -24.65 9.11
C SER A 135 -2.13 -24.48 9.90
N CYS A 136 -1.45 -23.32 9.80
CA CYS A 136 -0.16 -23.10 10.47
C CYS A 136 -0.11 -21.86 11.39
N GLY A 137 -1.17 -21.03 11.40
CA GLY A 137 -1.24 -19.81 12.19
C GLY A 137 -0.45 -18.61 11.66
N SER A 138 0.26 -18.75 10.53
CA SER A 138 1.04 -17.64 9.97
C SER A 138 0.12 -16.49 9.51
N GLU A 139 0.56 -15.26 9.72
CA GLU A 139 -0.12 -14.07 9.21
C GLU A 139 -0.08 -14.01 7.68
N ARG A 140 -1.10 -13.36 7.10
CA ARG A 140 -1.17 -13.13 5.66
C ARG A 140 -0.02 -12.20 5.22
N PRO A 141 0.73 -12.54 4.15
CA PRO A 141 1.80 -11.68 3.68
C PRO A 141 1.24 -10.38 3.10
N VAL A 142 1.87 -9.27 3.47
CA VAL A 142 1.58 -7.94 2.93
C VAL A 142 2.78 -7.41 2.15
N CYS A 143 2.53 -6.50 1.22
CA CYS A 143 3.59 -5.84 0.48
C CYS A 143 4.43 -4.96 1.41
N ILE A 144 5.75 -5.19 1.49
CA ILE A 144 6.64 -4.41 2.36
C ILE A 144 6.77 -2.92 2.00
N VAL A 145 6.31 -2.51 0.81
CA VAL A 145 6.40 -1.12 0.35
C VAL A 145 5.10 -0.34 0.60
N CYS A 146 3.93 -0.92 0.27
CA CYS A 146 2.65 -0.24 0.42
C CYS A 146 1.81 -0.73 1.62
N LEU A 147 2.27 -1.78 2.30
CA LEU A 147 1.61 -2.40 3.46
C LEU A 147 0.19 -2.91 3.16
N SER A 148 -0.12 -3.14 1.89
CA SER A 148 -1.40 -3.68 1.44
C SER A 148 -1.29 -5.18 1.20
N ASP A 149 -2.43 -5.87 1.30
CA ASP A 149 -2.56 -7.29 0.99
C ASP A 149 -2.07 -7.61 -0.43
N LEU A 150 -1.51 -8.81 -0.57
CA LEU A 150 -1.08 -9.38 -1.84
C LEU A 150 -2.20 -10.27 -2.40
N ARG A 151 -2.59 -10.05 -3.65
CA ARG A 151 -3.62 -10.86 -4.34
C ARG A 151 -3.04 -11.74 -5.43
N LYS A 152 -3.73 -12.85 -5.75
CA LYS A 152 -3.26 -13.85 -6.71
C LYS A 152 -3.13 -13.28 -8.13
N GLU A 153 -3.99 -12.34 -8.49
CA GLU A 153 -4.03 -11.71 -9.81
C GLU A 153 -2.94 -10.66 -10.01
N GLU A 154 -2.21 -10.30 -8.95
CA GLU A 154 -1.15 -9.29 -8.97
C GLU A 154 0.22 -9.96 -9.16
N GLU A 155 1.13 -9.25 -9.82
CA GLU A 155 2.50 -9.72 -9.96
C GLU A 155 3.26 -9.49 -8.65
N ILE A 156 3.63 -10.61 -8.00
CA ILE A 156 4.27 -10.60 -6.69
C ILE A 156 5.72 -11.06 -6.85
N VAL A 157 6.59 -10.37 -6.14
CA VAL A 157 8.02 -10.62 -6.14
C VAL A 157 8.50 -10.88 -4.73
N ILE A 158 9.57 -11.68 -4.61
CA ILE A 158 10.26 -11.90 -3.35
C ILE A 158 11.65 -11.28 -3.39
N THR A 159 12.01 -10.60 -2.30
CA THR A 159 13.36 -10.06 -2.12
C THR A 159 14.38 -11.20 -1.87
N PRO A 160 15.54 -11.21 -2.57
CA PRO A 160 16.51 -12.30 -2.43
C PRO A 160 17.22 -12.32 -1.08
N CYS A 161 17.25 -11.19 -0.38
CA CYS A 161 18.03 -10.99 0.83
C CYS A 161 17.32 -11.43 2.12
N CYS A 162 16.01 -11.21 2.23
CA CYS A 162 15.22 -11.49 3.44
C CYS A 162 13.91 -12.23 3.14
N ARG A 163 13.68 -12.61 1.89
CA ARG A 163 12.49 -13.35 1.42
C ARG A 163 11.16 -12.68 1.76
N ASN A 164 11.16 -11.37 1.90
CA ASN A 164 9.94 -10.60 2.06
C ASN A 164 9.24 -10.37 0.72
N TYR A 165 7.91 -10.31 0.78
CA TYR A 165 7.02 -10.18 -0.37
C TYR A 165 6.72 -8.72 -0.70
N ALA A 166 6.59 -8.42 -1.99
CA ALA A 166 6.16 -7.11 -2.47
C ALA A 166 5.39 -7.24 -3.79
N HIS A 167 4.58 -6.23 -4.10
CA HIS A 167 4.11 -6.02 -5.48
C HIS A 167 5.32 -5.69 -6.36
N SER A 168 5.41 -6.34 -7.52
CA SER A 168 6.46 -6.14 -8.53
C SER A 168 6.71 -4.64 -8.75
N LYS A 169 5.69 -3.91 -9.18
CA LYS A 169 5.74 -2.47 -9.46
C LYS A 169 6.20 -1.60 -8.29
N HIS A 170 5.81 -1.92 -7.06
CA HIS A 170 6.21 -1.12 -5.90
C HIS A 170 7.66 -1.37 -5.52
N LEU A 171 8.14 -2.61 -5.61
CA LEU A 171 9.53 -2.93 -5.33
C LEU A 171 10.45 -2.39 -6.42
N GLU A 172 10.07 -2.49 -7.69
CA GLU A 172 10.85 -1.95 -8.81
C GLU A 172 11.07 -0.44 -8.69
N ASN A 173 9.98 0.33 -8.50
CA ASN A 173 10.07 1.78 -8.30
C ASN A 173 10.92 2.13 -7.07
N TRP A 174 10.82 1.34 -6.00
CA TRP A 174 11.65 1.55 -4.81
C TRP A 174 13.13 1.34 -5.12
N LEU A 175 13.48 0.26 -5.83
CA LEU A 175 14.85 -0.05 -6.18
C LEU A 175 15.45 0.94 -7.18
N GLU A 176 14.66 1.49 -8.10
CA GLU A 176 15.09 2.54 -9.02
C GLU A 176 15.56 3.80 -8.28
N VAL A 177 14.90 4.13 -7.16
CA VAL A 177 15.21 5.35 -6.37
C VAL A 177 16.23 5.09 -5.26
N LYS A 178 16.17 3.93 -4.59
CA LYS A 178 16.93 3.65 -3.37
C LYS A 178 18.05 2.64 -3.55
N GLY A 179 17.91 1.65 -4.43
CA GLY A 179 18.91 0.60 -4.66
C GLY A 179 19.11 -0.41 -3.51
N TYR A 180 18.23 -0.43 -2.51
CA TYR A 180 18.32 -1.37 -1.38
C TYR A 180 16.95 -1.88 -0.92
N CYS A 181 16.95 -3.03 -0.24
CA CYS A 181 15.76 -3.67 0.30
C CYS A 181 15.06 -2.79 1.35
N PRO A 182 13.74 -2.53 1.24
CA PRO A 182 12.99 -1.74 2.23
C PRO A 182 13.01 -2.33 3.65
N SER A 183 13.15 -3.65 3.77
CA SER A 183 13.04 -4.35 5.05
C SER A 183 14.38 -4.50 5.78
N CYS A 184 15.45 -4.90 5.07
CA CYS A 184 16.74 -5.19 5.69
C CYS A 184 17.88 -4.25 5.27
N LEU A 185 17.60 -3.27 4.40
CA LEU A 185 18.55 -2.27 3.89
C LEU A 185 19.76 -2.81 3.13
N LYS A 186 19.78 -4.10 2.79
CA LYS A 186 20.81 -4.70 1.93
C LYS A 186 20.63 -4.23 0.49
N GLU A 187 21.72 -3.86 -0.17
CA GLU A 187 21.74 -3.54 -1.61
C GLU A 187 21.28 -4.75 -2.42
N ILE A 188 20.29 -4.52 -3.29
CA ILE A 188 19.76 -5.52 -4.21
C ILE A 188 19.44 -4.84 -5.53
N ASN A 189 19.69 -5.53 -6.64
CA ASN A 189 19.37 -5.01 -7.97
C ASN A 189 18.01 -5.54 -8.46
N GLN A 190 17.32 -4.78 -9.31
CA GLN A 190 16.05 -5.21 -9.92
C GLN A 190 16.17 -6.56 -10.66
N LYS A 191 17.33 -6.84 -11.26
CA LYS A 191 17.61 -8.09 -11.98
C LYS A 191 17.72 -9.33 -11.08
N GLU A 192 17.92 -9.13 -9.78
CA GLU A 192 18.06 -10.22 -8.79
C GLU A 192 16.73 -10.57 -8.13
N VAL A 193 15.67 -9.83 -8.43
CA VAL A 193 14.34 -10.05 -7.86
C VAL A 193 13.63 -11.15 -8.64
N GLU A 194 13.22 -12.20 -7.93
CA GLU A 194 12.50 -13.33 -8.51
C GLU A 194 10.99 -13.07 -8.47
N ALA A 195 10.36 -13.14 -9.65
CA ALA A 195 8.91 -13.11 -9.78
C ALA A 195 8.31 -14.47 -9.41
N ILE A 196 7.24 -14.45 -8.63
CA ILE A 196 6.53 -15.65 -8.22
C ILE A 196 5.09 -15.54 -8.71
N ARG A 197 4.64 -16.61 -9.36
CA ARG A 197 3.23 -16.80 -9.70
C ARG A 197 2.70 -17.91 -8.80
N PHE A 198 1.59 -17.64 -8.12
CA PHE A 198 0.86 -18.68 -7.40
C PHE A 198 0.15 -19.52 -8.46
N GLU A 199 0.66 -20.71 -8.77
CA GLU A 199 0.02 -21.60 -9.75
C GLU A 199 -1.34 -22.09 -9.21
N ASP A 200 -2.29 -22.31 -10.12
CA ASP A 200 -3.59 -22.94 -9.85
C ASP A 200 -3.42 -24.48 -9.93
N GLU A 201 -2.97 -25.12 -8.86
CA GLU A 201 -3.06 -26.60 -8.73
C GLU A 201 -4.31 -27.03 -7.96
#